data_AF-A0A6P2ZMK0-F1
#
_entry.id   AF-A0A6P2ZMK0-F1
#
_cell.length_a   1.000
_cell.length_b   1.000
_cell.length_c   1.000
_cell.angle_alpha   90.00
_cell.angle_beta   90.00
_cell.angle_gamma   90.00
#
_symmetry.space_group_name_H-M   'P 1'
#
loop_
_entity.id
_entity.type
_entity.pdbx_description
1 polymer ?
#
loop_
_entity_poly.entity_id
_entity_poly.type
_entity_poly.pdbx_seq_one_letter_code
_entity_poly.pdbx_strand_id
1 'polypeptide(L)'
;MADKHPYMSGSAGLTKLTTQLRRTFPATVTADTLKKLEIAPNNETYVLNILKFIGVLDAENKKTAVATPIFNQHNDSDFQEQFSKLVRQAYHELFDLHGPDAWGLPTDRLIAFFRNHDGTSDIVGKRQASTFQGLARISGKAVDESEPAKSSGSGHAKATKKVAPAKKVTTVAEKTAAPSHTPAGAHTSAPPPALNGGAVNTGNVGLTVRIEINLPPGGDQDTYDAIFKSIRTHLLNGHDNGV
;
A
#
# COMPACT_ATOMS: atom_id res chain seq x y z
N MET A 1 1.97 -20.59 2.45
CA MET A 1 2.87 -19.51 1.94
C MET A 1 2.53 -18.15 2.55
N ALA A 2 1.34 -17.94 3.13
CA ALA A 2 0.94 -16.68 3.77
C ALA A 2 1.22 -16.65 5.29
N ASP A 3 1.94 -17.66 5.80
CA ASP A 3 1.97 -18.00 7.22
C ASP A 3 3.16 -17.41 7.97
N LYS A 4 4.19 -16.91 7.26
CA LYS A 4 5.43 -16.42 7.89
C LYS A 4 5.25 -15.03 8.49
N HIS A 5 5.02 -14.00 7.67
CA HIS A 5 4.80 -12.64 8.15
C HIS A 5 3.52 -12.07 7.51
N PRO A 6 2.36 -12.17 8.18
CA PRO A 6 1.11 -11.61 7.67
C PRO A 6 1.19 -10.09 7.61
N TYR A 7 0.48 -9.51 6.66
CA TYR A 7 0.51 -8.08 6.38
C TYR A 7 -0.89 -7.56 6.08
N MET A 8 -1.05 -6.24 6.18
CA MET A 8 -2.27 -5.56 5.77
C MET A 8 -1.95 -4.28 4.99
N SER A 9 -2.95 -3.79 4.25
CA SER A 9 -2.84 -2.51 3.56
C SER A 9 -2.98 -1.36 4.57
N GLY A 10 -1.84 -0.89 5.09
CA GLY A 10 -1.75 0.19 6.08
C GLY A 10 -2.03 -0.25 7.52
N SER A 11 -1.45 0.42 8.51
CA SER A 11 -1.46 -0.02 9.93
C SER A 11 -2.63 0.49 10.77
N ALA A 12 -3.44 1.42 10.26
CA ALA A 12 -4.46 2.12 11.06
C ALA A 12 -5.52 1.18 11.67
N GLY A 13 -5.91 0.13 10.94
CA GLY A 13 -6.86 -0.87 11.44
C GLY A 13 -6.31 -1.64 12.64
N LEU A 14 -5.02 -1.98 12.61
CA LEU A 14 -4.32 -2.67 13.69
C LEU A 14 -4.22 -1.80 14.94
N THR A 15 -3.87 -0.52 14.80
CA THR A 15 -3.83 0.43 15.91
C THR A 15 -5.21 0.58 16.56
N LYS A 16 -6.26 0.81 15.74
CA LYS A 16 -7.64 0.93 16.24
C LYS A 16 -8.10 -0.32 16.99
N LEU A 17 -7.84 -1.51 16.44
CA LEU A 17 -8.22 -2.76 17.10
C LEU A 17 -7.47 -2.93 18.41
N THR A 18 -6.17 -2.67 18.43
CA THR A 18 -5.37 -2.79 19.66
C THR A 18 -5.91 -1.86 20.75
N THR A 19 -6.19 -0.59 20.42
CA THR A 19 -6.79 0.37 21.35
C THR A 19 -8.15 -0.12 21.86
N GLN A 20 -8.98 -0.69 20.99
CA GLN A 20 -10.28 -1.23 21.39
C GLN A 20 -10.12 -2.43 22.34
N LEU A 21 -9.19 -3.34 22.06
CA LEU A 21 -8.92 -4.51 22.91
C LEU A 21 -8.40 -4.12 24.30
N ARG A 22 -7.64 -3.01 24.41
CA ARG A 22 -7.23 -2.45 25.71
C ARG A 22 -8.39 -1.92 26.53
N ARG A 23 -9.48 -1.48 25.88
CA ARG A 23 -10.70 -1.04 26.56
C ARG A 23 -11.59 -2.22 26.92
N THR A 24 -11.68 -3.21 26.04
CA THR A 24 -12.51 -4.40 26.23
C THR A 24 -11.95 -5.53 25.39
N PHE A 25 -11.46 -6.58 26.05
CA PHE A 25 -10.94 -7.78 25.38
C PHE A 25 -11.96 -8.93 25.45
N PRO A 26 -12.85 -9.07 24.44
CA PRO A 26 -13.85 -10.13 24.42
C PRO A 26 -13.20 -11.52 24.34
N ALA A 27 -13.96 -12.55 24.71
CA ALA A 27 -13.46 -13.93 24.67
C ALA A 27 -13.07 -14.37 23.24
N THR A 28 -13.79 -13.87 22.24
CA THR A 28 -13.56 -14.14 20.80
C THR A 28 -13.57 -12.84 20.02
N VAL A 29 -12.64 -12.68 19.08
CA VAL A 29 -12.54 -11.51 18.19
C VAL A 29 -12.67 -11.98 16.74
N THR A 30 -13.79 -11.71 16.08
CA THR A 30 -14.06 -12.22 14.72
C THR A 30 -14.14 -11.09 13.69
N ALA A 31 -14.17 -11.42 12.40
CA ALA A 31 -14.37 -10.43 11.34
C ALA A 31 -15.70 -9.67 11.53
N ASP A 32 -16.76 -10.34 11.99
CA ASP A 32 -18.03 -9.70 12.30
C ASP A 32 -17.92 -8.72 13.48
N THR A 33 -17.07 -9.03 14.46
CA THR A 33 -16.74 -8.10 15.54
C THR A 33 -16.07 -6.83 14.99
N LEU A 34 -15.09 -6.97 14.10
CA LEU A 34 -14.40 -5.84 13.49
C LEU A 34 -15.33 -4.99 12.62
N LYS A 35 -16.20 -5.62 11.82
CA LYS A 35 -17.21 -4.93 10.99
C LYS A 35 -18.17 -4.10 11.83
N LYS A 36 -18.70 -4.67 12.92
CA LYS A 36 -19.61 -3.96 13.85
C LYS A 36 -18.95 -2.76 14.53
N LEU A 37 -17.63 -2.81 14.72
CA LEU A 37 -16.84 -1.74 15.30
C LEU A 37 -16.30 -0.76 14.24
N GLU A 38 -16.60 -0.98 12.96
CA GLU A 38 -16.08 -0.21 11.83
C GLU A 38 -14.53 -0.16 11.79
N ILE A 39 -13.90 -1.25 12.22
CA ILE A 39 -12.45 -1.39 12.27
C ILE A 39 -11.96 -2.15 11.03
N ALA A 40 -11.04 -1.53 10.30
CA ALA A 40 -10.35 -2.12 9.15
C ALA A 40 -11.32 -2.68 8.08
N PRO A 41 -12.24 -1.85 7.54
CA PRO A 41 -13.22 -2.31 6.56
C PRO A 41 -12.52 -3.00 5.38
N ASN A 42 -13.02 -4.19 5.01
CA ASN A 42 -12.48 -5.07 3.97
C ASN A 42 -11.07 -5.63 4.23
N ASN A 43 -10.51 -5.39 5.42
CA ASN A 43 -9.18 -5.85 5.82
C ASN A 43 -9.21 -6.64 7.13
N GLU A 44 -10.39 -7.04 7.60
CA GLU A 44 -10.61 -7.62 8.92
C GLU A 44 -9.79 -8.91 9.10
N THR A 45 -9.83 -9.80 8.11
CA THR A 45 -9.07 -11.07 8.14
C THR A 45 -7.57 -10.84 8.25
N TYR A 46 -7.03 -9.82 7.58
CA TYR A 46 -5.60 -9.51 7.65
C TYR A 46 -5.20 -9.04 9.06
N VAL A 47 -6.01 -8.18 9.68
CA VAL A 47 -5.78 -7.74 11.06
C VAL A 47 -5.81 -8.92 12.03
N LEU A 48 -6.80 -9.81 11.88
CA LEU A 48 -6.91 -11.01 12.71
C LEU A 48 -5.69 -11.92 12.55
N ASN A 49 -5.23 -12.14 11.32
CA ASN A 49 -4.04 -12.96 11.06
C ASN A 49 -2.78 -12.35 11.70
N ILE A 50 -2.63 -11.03 11.68
CA ILE A 50 -1.52 -10.34 12.36
C ILE A 50 -1.60 -10.57 13.88
N LEU A 51 -2.77 -10.40 14.49
CA LEU A 51 -2.95 -10.64 15.93
C LEU A 51 -2.71 -12.10 16.33
N LYS A 52 -3.08 -13.05 15.46
CA LYS A 52 -2.74 -14.47 15.65
C LYS A 52 -1.24 -14.72 15.60
N PHE A 53 -0.59 -14.14 14.59
CA PHE A 53 0.85 -14.28 14.39
C PHE A 53 1.66 -13.76 15.58
N ILE A 54 1.27 -12.62 16.16
CA ILE A 54 1.93 -12.10 17.37
C ILE A 54 1.46 -12.76 18.68
N GLY A 55 0.61 -13.79 18.61
CA GLY A 55 0.14 -14.54 19.79
C GLY A 55 -0.88 -13.80 20.66
N VAL A 56 -1.53 -12.74 20.15
CA VAL A 56 -2.65 -12.07 20.84
C VAL A 56 -3.92 -12.91 20.78
N LEU A 57 -4.15 -13.57 19.65
CA LEU A 57 -5.25 -14.48 19.41
C LEU A 57 -4.74 -15.89 19.10
N ASP A 58 -5.53 -16.91 19.41
CA ASP A 58 -5.29 -18.29 18.96
C ASP A 58 -5.87 -18.55 17.55
N ALA A 59 -5.75 -19.80 17.08
CA ALA A 59 -6.25 -20.21 15.76
C ALA A 59 -7.77 -19.97 15.61
N GLU A 60 -8.53 -20.13 16.70
CA GLU A 60 -9.98 -19.97 16.79
C GLU A 60 -10.41 -18.50 17.02
N ASN A 61 -9.47 -17.56 17.05
CA ASN A 61 -9.66 -16.15 17.37
C ASN A 61 -10.10 -15.86 18.82
N LYS A 62 -9.76 -16.74 19.76
CA LYS A 62 -9.91 -16.46 21.19
C LYS A 62 -8.68 -15.75 21.72
N LYS A 63 -8.86 -14.97 22.79
CA LYS A 63 -7.74 -14.32 23.48
C LYS A 63 -6.81 -15.35 24.10
N THR A 64 -5.49 -15.15 23.96
CA THR A 64 -4.51 -16.05 24.57
C THR A 64 -4.31 -15.72 26.06
N ALA A 65 -3.84 -16.72 26.81
CA ALA A 65 -3.50 -16.55 28.22
C ALA A 65 -2.36 -15.54 28.42
N VAL A 66 -1.42 -15.46 27.48
CA VAL A 66 -0.29 -14.52 27.51
C VAL A 66 -0.74 -13.09 27.23
N ALA A 67 -1.66 -12.89 26.28
CA ALA A 67 -2.09 -11.54 25.90
C ALA A 67 -3.11 -10.93 26.87
N THR A 68 -3.94 -11.73 27.53
CA THR A 68 -4.96 -11.24 28.47
C THR A 68 -4.41 -10.28 29.54
N PRO A 69 -3.36 -10.63 30.33
CA PRO A 69 -2.81 -9.72 31.33
C PRO A 69 -2.09 -8.50 30.73
N ILE A 70 -1.62 -8.58 29.48
CA ILE A 70 -0.98 -7.46 28.77
C ILE A 70 -2.02 -6.40 28.40
N PHE A 71 -3.14 -6.82 27.81
CA PHE A 71 -4.20 -5.90 27.37
C PHE A 71 -5.03 -5.33 28.52
N ASN A 72 -4.95 -5.93 29.72
CA ASN A 72 -5.55 -5.39 30.94
C ASN A 72 -4.68 -4.32 31.63
N GLN A 73 -3.46 -4.06 31.14
CA GLN A 73 -2.60 -3.01 31.69
C GLN A 73 -3.19 -1.62 31.43
N HIS A 74 -3.42 -0.86 32.50
CA HIS A 74 -3.92 0.51 32.43
C HIS A 74 -2.84 1.52 32.06
N ASN A 75 -1.57 1.23 32.37
CA ASN A 75 -0.44 2.08 32.02
C ASN A 75 0.03 1.80 30.59
N ASP A 76 0.22 2.87 29.80
CA ASP A 76 0.65 2.79 28.41
C ASP A 76 2.08 2.25 28.26
N SER A 77 3.00 2.65 29.13
CA SER A 77 4.39 2.18 29.11
C SER A 77 4.48 0.69 29.42
N ASP A 78 3.75 0.22 30.44
CA ASP A 78 3.74 -1.20 30.80
C ASP A 78 3.11 -2.05 29.70
N PHE A 79 2.00 -1.56 29.11
CA PHE A 79 1.39 -2.18 27.93
C PHE A 79 2.38 -2.26 26.77
N GLN A 80 3.02 -1.15 26.41
CA GLN A 80 3.97 -1.06 25.30
C GLN A 80 5.17 -1.98 25.49
N GLU A 81 5.73 -2.04 26.70
CA GLU A 81 6.86 -2.92 27.01
C GLU A 81 6.47 -4.39 26.84
N GLN A 82 5.34 -4.80 27.41
CA GLN A 82 4.91 -6.21 27.33
C GLN A 82 4.43 -6.58 25.92
N PHE A 83 3.75 -5.67 25.21
CA PHE A 83 3.35 -5.87 23.82
C PHE A 83 4.59 -5.99 22.91
N SER A 84 5.66 -5.24 23.18
CA SER A 84 6.92 -5.35 22.44
C SER A 84 7.56 -6.74 22.56
N LYS A 85 7.33 -7.46 23.66
CA LYS A 85 7.81 -8.84 23.86
C LYS A 85 7.08 -9.82 22.95
N LEU A 86 5.76 -9.67 22.79
CA LEU A 86 4.97 -10.45 21.83
C LEU A 86 5.47 -10.25 20.39
N VAL A 87 5.70 -8.99 20.00
CA VAL A 87 6.21 -8.67 18.66
C VAL A 87 7.62 -9.22 18.46
N ARG A 88 8.53 -9.06 19.44
CA ARG A 88 9.89 -9.63 19.35
C ARG A 88 9.88 -11.14 19.19
N GLN A 89 9.02 -11.84 19.93
CA GLN A 89 8.91 -13.29 19.83
C GLN A 89 8.42 -13.71 18.43
N ALA A 90 7.43 -13.01 17.88
CA ALA A 90 6.90 -13.32 16.55
C ALA A 90 7.91 -13.03 15.43
N TYR A 91 8.65 -11.91 15.53
CA TYR A 91 9.66 -11.48 14.56
C TYR A 91 11.09 -11.88 14.99
N HIS A 92 11.25 -12.97 15.75
CA HIS A 92 12.54 -13.33 16.36
C HIS A 92 13.70 -13.35 15.36
N GLU A 93 13.52 -13.89 14.15
CA GLU A 93 14.57 -13.92 13.10
C GLU A 93 15.08 -12.53 12.69
N LEU A 94 14.21 -11.50 12.71
CA LEU A 94 14.61 -10.11 12.45
C LEU A 94 15.47 -9.57 13.60
N PHE A 95 15.07 -9.87 14.85
CA PHE A 95 15.81 -9.44 16.05
C PHE A 95 17.07 -10.24 16.29
N ASP A 96 17.15 -11.50 15.85
CA ASP A 96 18.36 -12.31 15.92
C ASP A 96 19.44 -11.75 14.99
N LEU A 97 19.03 -11.22 13.83
CA LEU A 97 19.95 -10.63 12.85
C LEU A 97 20.38 -9.20 13.22
N HIS A 98 19.46 -8.38 13.71
CA HIS A 98 19.69 -6.93 13.91
C HIS A 98 19.67 -6.48 15.37
N GLY A 99 19.42 -7.39 16.31
CA GLY A 99 19.34 -7.06 17.72
C GLY A 99 18.23 -6.04 18.03
N PRO A 100 18.38 -5.25 19.11
CA PRO A 100 17.44 -4.18 19.47
C PRO A 100 17.23 -3.12 18.38
N ASP A 101 18.21 -2.94 17.49
CA ASP A 101 18.19 -1.93 16.42
C ASP A 101 17.17 -2.26 15.32
N ALA A 102 16.67 -3.50 15.28
CA ALA A 102 15.59 -3.91 14.38
C ALA A 102 14.39 -2.96 14.40
N TRP A 103 14.09 -2.36 15.56
CA TRP A 103 13.00 -1.41 15.73
C TRP A 103 13.16 -0.12 14.90
N GLY A 104 14.40 0.32 14.68
CA GLY A 104 14.75 1.56 13.99
C GLY A 104 15.29 1.34 12.59
N LEU A 105 15.17 0.14 12.02
CA LEU A 105 15.66 -0.12 10.68
C LEU A 105 14.92 0.73 9.63
N PRO A 106 15.65 1.31 8.66
CA PRO A 106 15.04 1.99 7.53
C PRO A 106 14.09 1.06 6.77
N THR A 107 13.01 1.62 6.22
CA THR A 107 11.99 0.86 5.50
C THR A 107 12.57 -0.04 4.41
N ASP A 108 13.55 0.42 3.63
CA ASP A 108 14.17 -0.37 2.55
C ASP A 108 14.93 -1.59 3.08
N ARG A 109 15.53 -1.50 4.27
CA ARG A 109 16.20 -2.63 4.92
C ARG A 109 15.20 -3.66 5.40
N LEU A 110 14.08 -3.21 5.99
CA LEU A 110 12.98 -4.09 6.36
C LEU A 110 12.39 -4.79 5.14
N ILE A 111 12.18 -4.07 4.03
CA ILE A 111 11.70 -4.66 2.77
C ILE A 111 12.66 -5.73 2.28
N ALA A 112 13.95 -5.43 2.20
CA ALA A 112 14.96 -6.39 1.76
C ALA A 112 14.99 -7.64 2.66
N PHE A 113 14.89 -7.48 3.98
CA PHE A 113 14.78 -8.59 4.91
C PHE A 113 13.59 -9.49 4.58
N PHE A 114 12.36 -8.93 4.57
CA PHE A 114 11.15 -9.74 4.37
C PHE A 114 11.12 -10.42 3.00
N ARG A 115 11.61 -9.74 1.94
CA ARG A 115 11.69 -10.33 0.60
C ARG A 115 12.66 -11.50 0.53
N ASN A 116 13.84 -11.35 1.13
CA ASN A 116 14.86 -12.40 1.13
C ASN A 116 14.45 -13.58 2.02
N HIS A 117 13.79 -13.29 3.13
CA HIS A 117 13.40 -14.28 4.13
C HIS A 117 12.15 -15.09 3.74
N ASP A 118 11.14 -14.40 3.18
CA ASP A 118 9.85 -15.01 2.84
C ASP A 118 9.71 -15.32 1.34
N GLY A 119 10.68 -14.91 0.51
CA GLY A 119 10.61 -15.09 -0.94
C GLY A 119 9.49 -14.26 -1.59
N THR A 120 9.19 -13.09 -1.03
CA THR A 120 8.03 -12.29 -1.42
C THR A 120 8.33 -11.25 -2.51
N SER A 121 7.28 -10.80 -3.20
CA SER A 121 7.39 -9.70 -4.17
C SER A 121 7.65 -8.36 -3.47
N ASP A 122 8.06 -7.34 -4.23
CA ASP A 122 8.35 -6.01 -3.70
C ASP A 122 7.16 -5.40 -2.94
N ILE A 123 5.97 -5.49 -3.53
CA ILE A 123 4.73 -4.98 -2.93
C ILE A 123 4.41 -5.69 -1.61
N VAL A 124 4.62 -7.01 -1.56
CA VAL A 124 4.36 -7.80 -0.35
C VAL A 124 5.39 -7.45 0.73
N GLY A 125 6.68 -7.40 0.40
CA GLY A 125 7.74 -6.98 1.33
C GLY A 125 7.50 -5.58 1.90
N LYS A 126 7.03 -4.63 1.09
CA LYS A 126 6.61 -3.29 1.55
C LYS A 126 5.48 -3.32 2.57
N ARG A 127 4.47 -4.17 2.34
CA ARG A 127 3.34 -4.33 3.27
C ARG A 127 3.78 -5.01 4.57
N GLN A 128 4.67 -6.01 4.49
CA GLN A 128 5.25 -6.67 5.66
C GLN A 128 6.06 -5.67 6.51
N ALA A 129 6.96 -4.91 5.87
CA ALA A 129 7.73 -3.84 6.53
C ALA A 129 6.83 -2.79 7.20
N SER A 130 5.81 -2.31 6.48
CA SER A 130 4.85 -1.33 7.02
C SER A 130 4.05 -1.90 8.21
N THR A 131 3.71 -3.19 8.17
CA THR A 131 3.00 -3.87 9.27
C THR A 131 3.88 -3.97 10.50
N PHE A 132 5.15 -4.38 10.35
CA PHE A 132 6.11 -4.39 11.45
C PHE A 132 6.30 -3.00 12.06
N GLN A 133 6.45 -1.96 11.24
CA GLN A 133 6.54 -0.57 11.73
C GLN A 133 5.25 -0.13 12.46
N GLY A 134 4.08 -0.59 12.02
CA GLY A 134 2.83 -0.39 12.74
C GLY A 134 2.84 -1.00 14.14
N LEU A 135 3.31 -2.24 14.24
CA LEU A 135 3.49 -2.93 15.53
C LEU A 135 4.56 -2.25 16.41
N ALA A 136 5.64 -1.75 15.82
CA ALA A 136 6.69 -1.01 16.52
C ALA A 136 6.16 0.30 17.13
N ARG A 137 5.30 1.03 16.42
CA ARG A 137 4.60 2.22 16.94
C ARG A 137 3.69 1.86 18.12
N ILE A 138 2.90 0.79 18.00
CA ILE A 138 2.04 0.29 19.09
C ILE A 138 2.87 -0.14 20.31
N SER A 139 4.08 -0.64 20.08
CA SER A 139 5.04 -1.06 21.12
C SER A 139 5.82 0.12 21.75
N GLY A 140 5.59 1.36 21.32
CA GLY A 140 6.36 2.52 21.77
C GLY A 140 7.84 2.49 21.35
N LYS A 141 8.19 1.73 20.29
CA LYS A 141 9.58 1.53 19.83
C LYS A 141 9.94 2.29 18.57
N ALA A 142 8.96 2.69 17.77
CA ALA A 142 9.21 3.52 16.60
C ALA A 142 9.15 5.00 16.98
N VAL A 143 10.22 5.74 16.63
CA VAL A 143 10.22 7.20 16.60
C VAL A 143 9.65 7.61 15.24
N ASP A 144 8.74 8.58 15.22
CA ASP A 144 8.03 8.98 14.01
C ASP A 144 8.99 9.58 12.98
N GLU A 145 9.51 8.76 12.07
CA GLU A 145 10.12 9.24 10.84
C GLU A 145 9.00 9.40 9.81
N SER A 146 8.28 10.52 9.96
CA SER A 146 7.34 11.13 9.01
C SER A 146 6.39 10.15 8.29
N GLU A 147 5.17 10.03 8.79
CA GLU A 147 4.04 9.52 7.99
C GLU A 147 4.00 10.19 6.59
N PRO A 148 3.97 9.45 5.46
CA PRO A 148 3.40 10.00 4.25
C PRO A 148 1.90 10.14 4.51
N ALA A 149 1.47 11.38 4.73
CA ALA A 149 0.09 11.76 4.96
C ALA A 149 -0.84 11.08 3.95
N LYS A 150 -1.92 10.49 4.47
CA LYS A 150 -3.07 10.02 3.71
C LYS A 150 -3.56 11.17 2.81
N SER A 151 -3.55 10.98 1.50
CA SER A 151 -4.39 11.76 0.58
C SER A 151 -5.82 11.24 0.70
N SER A 152 -6.51 11.56 1.80
CA SER A 152 -7.97 11.59 1.80
C SER A 152 -8.37 12.94 1.22
N GLY A 153 -8.75 12.95 -0.05
CA GLY A 153 -9.31 14.13 -0.70
C GLY A 153 -10.56 14.58 0.06
N SER A 154 -10.52 15.81 0.57
CA SER A 154 -11.73 16.58 0.85
C SER A 154 -11.41 18.07 0.76
N GLY A 155 -12.19 18.75 -0.08
CA GLY A 155 -12.68 20.10 0.18
C GLY A 155 -11.64 21.22 0.19
N HIS A 156 -11.34 21.77 -0.98
CA HIS A 156 -10.82 23.13 -1.06
C HIS A 156 -11.98 24.12 -0.92
N ALA A 157 -12.06 24.76 0.23
CA ALA A 157 -12.72 26.04 0.46
C ALA A 157 -11.74 26.82 1.37
N LYS A 158 -11.38 28.09 1.17
CA LYS A 158 -11.95 29.22 0.42
C LYS A 158 -10.94 30.37 0.54
N ALA A 159 -10.71 31.18 -0.50
CA ALA A 159 -10.46 32.63 -0.34
C ALA A 159 -10.56 33.39 -1.67
N THR A 160 -11.30 34.47 -1.61
CA THR A 160 -11.82 35.35 -2.67
C THR A 160 -10.85 36.47 -3.07
N LYS A 161 -10.78 36.84 -4.36
CA LYS A 161 -10.89 38.26 -4.78
C LYS A 161 -11.25 38.43 -6.28
N LYS A 162 -12.23 39.32 -6.50
CA LYS A 162 -12.81 39.86 -7.76
C LYS A 162 -11.76 40.30 -8.80
N VAL A 163 -12.08 40.22 -10.11
CA VAL A 163 -12.60 41.32 -10.98
C VAL A 163 -13.13 40.72 -12.31
N ALA A 164 -14.29 41.19 -12.79
CA ALA A 164 -14.91 40.86 -14.09
C ALA A 164 -14.44 41.84 -15.19
N PRO A 165 -14.63 41.55 -16.50
CA PRO A 165 -15.88 41.97 -17.15
C PRO A 165 -16.42 41.07 -18.30
N ALA A 166 -17.75 40.91 -18.26
CA ALA A 166 -18.79 40.94 -19.31
C ALA A 166 -18.59 40.54 -20.81
N LYS A 167 -19.63 39.82 -21.27
CA LYS A 167 -20.39 39.89 -22.57
C LYS A 167 -19.96 39.00 -23.77
N LYS A 168 -20.76 37.95 -24.06
CA LYS A 168 -21.88 37.89 -25.06
C LYS A 168 -22.46 36.45 -25.07
N VAL A 169 -23.73 36.21 -24.70
CA VAL A 169 -24.95 35.96 -25.54
C VAL A 169 -24.61 35.21 -26.87
N THR A 170 -25.21 34.08 -27.29
CA THR A 170 -26.64 33.69 -27.31
C THR A 170 -26.80 32.21 -27.76
N THR A 171 -27.91 31.54 -27.35
CA THR A 171 -28.78 30.56 -28.09
C THR A 171 -28.21 29.17 -28.50
N VAL A 172 -28.93 28.03 -28.55
CA VAL A 172 -30.33 27.59 -28.34
C VAL A 172 -30.31 26.07 -28.01
N ALA A 173 -31.38 25.56 -27.33
CA ALA A 173 -32.17 24.31 -27.58
C ALA A 173 -31.52 23.10 -28.30
N GLU A 174 -31.82 21.81 -28.08
CA GLU A 174 -32.83 21.07 -27.33
C GLU A 174 -32.58 19.55 -27.58
N LYS A 175 -32.64 18.72 -26.51
CA LYS A 175 -33.25 17.36 -26.40
C LYS A 175 -32.79 16.15 -27.26
N THR A 176 -32.74 15.01 -26.55
CA THR A 176 -32.92 13.60 -27.00
C THR A 176 -31.82 13.03 -27.92
N ALA A 177 -31.42 11.76 -27.90
CA ALA A 177 -31.87 10.55 -27.22
C ALA A 177 -30.70 9.53 -27.23
N ALA A 178 -30.68 8.59 -26.29
CA ALA A 178 -30.16 7.23 -26.53
C ALA A 178 -31.12 6.52 -27.53
N PRO A 179 -30.78 5.42 -28.27
CA PRO A 179 -29.97 4.29 -27.78
C PRO A 179 -29.12 3.51 -28.83
N SER A 180 -28.33 2.57 -28.29
CA SER A 180 -27.96 1.21 -28.78
C SER A 180 -27.58 0.97 -30.26
N HIS A 181 -26.46 0.26 -30.51
CA HIS A 181 -26.40 -0.98 -31.31
C HIS A 181 -24.97 -1.60 -31.25
N THR A 182 -24.87 -2.80 -30.65
CA THR A 182 -23.89 -3.87 -30.93
C THR A 182 -24.20 -4.51 -32.31
N PRO A 183 -23.48 -5.52 -32.86
CA PRO A 183 -22.16 -6.11 -32.55
C PRO A 183 -21.30 -6.41 -33.83
N ALA A 184 -20.21 -7.16 -33.62
CA ALA A 184 -19.54 -8.08 -34.56
C ALA A 184 -18.38 -7.55 -35.42
N GLY A 185 -17.23 -8.19 -35.22
CA GLY A 185 -16.01 -8.03 -36.01
C GLY A 185 -14.88 -8.88 -35.45
N ALA A 186 -15.01 -10.20 -35.59
CA ALA A 186 -13.96 -11.16 -35.29
C ALA A 186 -12.85 -11.06 -36.35
N HIS A 187 -11.60 -10.83 -35.92
CA HIS A 187 -10.42 -11.12 -36.73
C HIS A 187 -9.36 -11.83 -35.88
N THR A 188 -9.25 -13.11 -36.19
CA THR A 188 -8.14 -14.04 -35.92
C THR A 188 -6.83 -13.49 -36.50
N SER A 189 -5.69 -13.73 -35.82
CA SER A 189 -4.49 -14.41 -36.37
C SER A 189 -3.16 -14.02 -35.67
N ALA A 190 -2.60 -15.01 -34.99
CA ALA A 190 -1.17 -15.38 -34.91
C ALA A 190 -0.13 -14.54 -34.10
N PRO A 191 0.75 -15.22 -33.32
CA PRO A 191 1.78 -14.63 -32.47
C PRO A 191 3.08 -14.29 -33.23
N PRO A 192 3.90 -13.35 -32.71
CA PRO A 192 5.17 -12.96 -33.34
C PRO A 192 6.26 -14.05 -33.20
N PRO A 193 7.16 -14.20 -34.19
CA PRO A 193 8.19 -15.23 -34.21
C PRO A 193 9.32 -14.95 -33.22
N ALA A 194 9.77 -16.02 -32.57
CA ALA A 194 11.00 -16.06 -31.77
C ALA A 194 12.22 -16.04 -32.71
N LEU A 195 13.10 -15.06 -32.54
CA LEU A 195 14.45 -15.06 -33.09
C LEU A 195 15.43 -15.40 -31.97
N ASN A 196 15.87 -16.65 -31.98
CA ASN A 196 17.03 -17.12 -31.24
C ASN A 196 18.23 -17.01 -32.19
N GLY A 197 19.21 -16.18 -31.86
CA GLY A 197 20.44 -16.00 -32.65
C GLY A 197 21.53 -15.40 -31.79
N GLY A 198 22.43 -16.25 -31.31
CA GLY A 198 23.56 -15.85 -30.48
C GLY A 198 24.65 -15.15 -31.28
N ALA A 199 25.22 -14.08 -30.70
CA ALA A 199 26.57 -13.62 -30.92
C ALA A 199 26.97 -12.73 -29.74
N VAL A 200 27.92 -13.21 -28.92
CA VAL A 200 28.55 -12.43 -27.85
C VAL A 200 29.41 -11.36 -28.52
N ASN A 201 28.92 -10.12 -28.54
CA ASN A 201 29.72 -8.93 -28.81
C ASN A 201 29.86 -8.15 -27.49
N THR A 202 31.06 -8.21 -26.93
CA THR A 202 31.49 -7.40 -25.80
C THR A 202 31.53 -5.93 -26.22
N GLY A 203 30.63 -5.10 -25.68
CA GLY A 203 30.80 -3.64 -25.74
C GLY A 203 29.57 -2.76 -26.00
N ASN A 204 28.35 -3.29 -26.12
CA ASN A 204 27.16 -2.43 -26.29
C ASN A 204 26.08 -2.76 -25.25
N VAL A 205 25.92 -1.89 -24.25
CA VAL A 205 24.85 -1.99 -23.25
C VAL A 205 23.52 -1.70 -23.94
N GLY A 206 22.73 -2.74 -24.23
CA GLY A 206 21.36 -2.60 -24.72
C GLY A 206 20.42 -2.25 -23.57
N LEU A 207 20.14 -0.97 -23.34
CA LEU A 207 19.16 -0.53 -22.34
C LEU A 207 17.74 -0.70 -22.89
N THR A 208 17.00 -1.67 -22.36
CA THR A 208 15.57 -1.83 -22.66
C THR A 208 14.76 -1.15 -21.57
N VAL A 209 14.09 -0.04 -21.89
CA VAL A 209 13.20 0.69 -20.97
C VAL A 209 11.75 0.34 -21.29
N ARG A 210 11.00 -0.18 -20.31
CA ARG A 210 9.55 -0.36 -20.41
C ARG A 210 8.86 0.75 -19.62
N ILE A 211 8.02 1.53 -20.29
CA ILE A 211 7.30 2.68 -19.72
C ILE A 211 5.82 2.34 -19.72
N GLU A 212 5.21 2.26 -18.54
CA GLU A 212 3.78 2.05 -18.37
C GLU A 212 3.11 3.37 -17.97
N ILE A 213 2.14 3.81 -18.77
CA ILE A 213 1.44 5.08 -18.59
C ILE A 213 -0.03 4.78 -18.32
N ASN A 214 -0.52 5.19 -17.16
CA ASN A 214 -1.94 5.11 -16.84
C ASN A 214 -2.65 6.33 -17.43
N LEU A 215 -3.41 6.13 -18.51
CA LEU A 215 -4.18 7.19 -19.15
C LEU A 215 -5.48 7.46 -18.39
N PRO A 216 -5.86 8.72 -18.15
CA PRO A 216 -7.10 9.05 -17.46
C PRO A 216 -8.31 8.66 -18.32
N PRO A 217 -9.34 7.99 -17.75
CA PRO A 217 -10.57 7.70 -18.49
C PRO A 217 -11.32 9.01 -18.74
N GLY A 218 -11.33 9.46 -20.01
CA GLY A 218 -11.96 10.70 -20.43
C GLY A 218 -11.00 11.79 -20.93
N GLY A 219 -9.70 11.48 -21.10
CA GLY A 219 -8.80 12.35 -21.85
C GLY A 219 -9.27 12.48 -23.30
N ASP A 220 -9.20 13.69 -23.84
CA ASP A 220 -9.44 14.02 -25.24
C ASP A 220 -8.18 13.77 -26.09
N GLN A 221 -8.35 13.69 -27.41
CA GLN A 221 -7.28 13.36 -28.35
C GLN A 221 -6.07 14.30 -28.22
N ASP A 222 -6.31 15.61 -28.04
CA ASP A 222 -5.24 16.61 -27.91
C ASP A 222 -4.38 16.37 -26.66
N THR A 223 -5.00 15.92 -25.56
CA THR A 223 -4.28 15.55 -24.33
C THR A 223 -3.37 14.34 -24.55
N TYR A 224 -3.84 13.31 -25.27
CA TYR A 224 -2.99 12.15 -25.59
C TYR A 224 -1.84 12.52 -26.52
N ASP A 225 -2.11 13.30 -27.56
CA ASP A 225 -1.10 13.75 -28.52
C ASP A 225 -0.02 14.60 -27.85
N ALA A 226 -0.39 15.46 -26.89
CA ALA A 226 0.54 16.26 -26.10
C ALA A 226 1.46 15.38 -25.22
N ILE A 227 0.90 14.35 -24.57
CA ILE A 227 1.66 13.42 -23.72
C ILE A 227 2.68 12.64 -24.56
N PHE A 228 2.25 12.05 -25.69
CA PHE A 228 3.16 11.30 -26.55
C PHE A 228 4.20 12.19 -27.24
N LYS A 229 3.84 13.42 -27.61
CA LYS A 229 4.79 14.40 -28.17
C LYS A 229 5.84 14.84 -27.15
N SER A 230 5.47 15.00 -25.87
CA SER A 230 6.43 15.34 -24.81
C SER A 230 7.41 14.19 -24.57
N ILE A 231 6.91 12.95 -24.53
CA ILE A 231 7.73 11.74 -24.36
C ILE A 231 8.69 11.56 -25.53
N ARG A 232 8.20 11.73 -26.77
CA ARG A 232 9.04 11.65 -27.97
C ARG A 232 10.18 12.66 -27.92
N THR A 233 9.89 13.90 -27.56
CA THR A 233 10.90 14.96 -27.45
C THR A 233 11.96 14.63 -26.40
N HIS A 234 11.56 14.17 -25.21
CA HIS A 234 12.49 13.99 -24.10
C HIS A 234 13.24 12.65 -24.11
N LEU A 235 12.68 11.59 -24.70
CA LEU A 235 13.33 10.28 -24.77
C LEU A 235 14.19 10.10 -26.02
N LEU A 236 13.88 10.78 -27.13
CA LEU A 236 14.62 10.60 -28.39
C LEU A 236 15.56 11.78 -28.72
N ASN A 237 15.24 13.00 -28.27
CA ASN A 237 16.04 14.19 -28.61
C ASN A 237 16.87 14.73 -27.43
N GLY A 238 16.99 13.99 -26.32
CA GLY A 238 17.79 14.37 -25.15
C GLY A 238 19.32 14.37 -25.35
N HIS A 239 19.82 14.27 -26.59
CA HIS A 239 21.25 14.23 -26.92
C HIS A 239 21.80 15.51 -27.55
N ASP A 240 21.06 16.62 -27.53
CA ASP A 240 21.53 17.92 -28.04
C ASP A 240 21.82 18.91 -26.91
N ASN A 241 22.78 18.58 -26.05
CA ASN A 241 23.41 19.54 -25.13
C ASN A 241 24.94 19.47 -25.28
N GLY A 242 25.41 20.26 -26.25
CA GLY A 242 26.53 21.21 -26.07
C GLY A 242 27.89 20.66 -25.62
N VAL A 243 28.79 20.57 -26.60
CA VAL A 243 30.18 21.00 -26.49
C VAL A 243 30.23 22.48 -26.07
#